data_AF-A0AAU8DLU3-F1
#
_entry.id   AF-A0AAU8DLU3-F1
#
_cell.length_a   1.000
_cell.length_b   1.000
_cell.length_c   1.000
_cell.angle_alpha   90.00
_cell.angle_beta   90.00
_cell.angle_gamma   90.00
#
_symmetry.space_group_name_H-M   'P 1'
#
loop_
_entity.id
_entity.type
_entity.pdbx_description
1 polymer ?
#
loop_
_entity_poly.entity_id
_entity_poly.type
_entity_poly.pdbx_seq_one_letter_code
_entity_poly.pdbx_strand_id
1 'polypeptide(L)'
;MSHLLDRRTLLSHSAKLALALTAGVAALNIPAVVAATEAAASSLNGSIGRQKIIDRSWYRFNQRPRYNQGGSLDGFRSDCSGFVSYAWNTLPQGNNGWTTYSLPQITHRINHDDLRGGDILLYVGDPNVGSGHVQIFLGWTGAAKTQFQIMEHGGGNSGIEPPDLQTMSSIPGNYYPARYNNVNELDPYGTIRVKWLAGATRSWVGEPTVPELDCKRGGRFQDFQRGMIIWNRADNQAWAVYGTILTVYRNTGSEDVWGFPTQDEFDASASPTGTKGRFQTFDNALILWSQPTGAQIISGDIRKYFEANGYEGTFGYPTSGEIAESGGVRQNFELGALHWKSADRSVSWTSGS
;
A
#
# COMPACT_ATOMS: atom_id res chain seq x y z
N MET A 1 -29.80 -19.49 8.58
CA MET A 1 -29.77 -18.23 9.37
C MET A 1 -28.58 -17.42 8.87
N SER A 2 -28.81 -16.60 7.85
CA SER A 2 -27.79 -15.80 7.19
C SER A 2 -27.67 -14.46 7.93
N HIS A 3 -26.48 -14.14 8.42
CA HIS A 3 -26.16 -12.83 9.00
C HIS A 3 -26.16 -11.77 7.89
N LEU A 4 -27.34 -11.24 7.55
CA LEU A 4 -27.47 -9.96 6.87
C LEU A 4 -27.09 -8.87 7.89
N LEU A 5 -25.81 -8.48 7.87
CA LEU A 5 -25.35 -7.28 8.56
C LEU A 5 -25.99 -6.07 7.86
N ASP A 6 -26.94 -5.42 8.53
CA ASP A 6 -27.55 -4.18 8.06
C ASP A 6 -26.46 -3.12 7.85
N ARG A 7 -26.49 -2.43 6.70
CA ARG A 7 -25.56 -1.36 6.31
C ARG A 7 -25.48 -0.24 7.34
N ARG A 8 -26.54 -0.02 8.13
CA ARG A 8 -26.52 0.89 9.30
C ARG A 8 -25.48 0.50 10.36
N THR A 9 -25.26 -0.80 10.56
CA THR A 9 -24.30 -1.36 11.52
C THR A 9 -22.85 -1.25 11.03
N LEU A 10 -22.64 -1.28 9.71
CA LEU A 10 -21.31 -1.15 9.10
C LEU A 10 -20.83 0.32 9.09
N LEU A 11 -21.75 1.28 9.02
CA LEU A 11 -21.44 2.72 9.05
C LEU A 11 -21.36 3.31 10.47
N SER A 12 -21.92 2.64 11.49
CA SER A 12 -21.97 3.14 12.88
C SER A 12 -20.69 2.94 13.70
N HIS A 13 -19.63 2.33 13.15
CA HIS A 13 -18.35 2.15 13.84
C HIS A 13 -17.36 3.33 13.68
N SER A 14 -17.84 4.50 13.23
CA SER A 14 -17.03 5.72 13.08
C SER A 14 -17.26 6.70 14.24
N ALA A 15 -17.14 6.25 15.49
CA ALA A 15 -17.23 7.14 16.65
C ALA A 15 -15.91 7.91 16.81
N LYS A 16 -15.97 9.21 16.49
CA LYS A 16 -14.90 10.20 16.71
C LYS A 16 -14.52 10.24 18.19
N LEU A 17 -13.30 9.80 18.52
CA LEU A 17 -12.64 10.18 19.76
C LEU A 17 -11.79 11.42 19.47
N ALA A 18 -12.31 12.60 19.81
CA ALA A 18 -11.53 13.83 19.85
C ALA A 18 -10.63 13.78 21.08
N LEU A 19 -9.32 13.58 20.88
CA LEU A 19 -8.30 13.79 21.90
C LEU A 19 -7.40 14.94 21.45
N ALA A 20 -7.26 15.94 22.31
CA ALA A 20 -6.53 17.17 22.06
C ALA A 20 -5.08 16.90 21.60
N LEU A 21 -4.67 17.56 20.50
CA LEU A 21 -3.28 17.57 20.05
C LEU A 21 -2.43 18.39 21.02
N THR A 22 -1.63 17.72 21.84
CA THR A 22 -0.29 18.20 22.18
C THR A 22 0.67 17.60 21.15
N ALA A 23 1.37 18.46 20.41
CA ALA A 23 2.39 18.06 19.44
C ALA A 23 3.49 17.24 20.15
N GLY A 24 3.46 15.93 19.97
CA GLY A 24 4.47 14.99 20.39
C GLY A 24 4.72 14.03 19.25
N VAL A 25 6.00 13.88 18.88
CA VAL A 25 6.50 12.99 17.82
C VAL A 25 5.80 11.64 17.91
N ALA A 26 4.94 11.32 16.94
CA ALA A 26 4.29 10.03 16.85
C ALA A 26 5.37 8.98 16.56
N ALA A 27 5.85 8.33 17.61
CA ALA A 27 6.51 7.05 17.47
C ALA A 27 5.53 6.12 16.74
N LEU A 28 5.97 5.63 15.57
CA LEU A 28 5.24 4.63 14.80
C LEU A 28 5.02 3.41 15.69
N ASN A 29 3.84 3.31 16.31
CA ASN A 29 3.35 2.07 16.90
C ASN A 29 2.96 1.14 15.75
N ILE A 30 3.96 0.54 15.11
CA ILE A 30 3.80 -0.67 14.32
C ILE A 30 3.45 -1.76 15.35
N PRO A 31 2.28 -2.41 15.28
CA PRO A 31 2.00 -3.54 16.15
C PRO A 31 3.09 -4.59 15.96
N ALA A 32 3.79 -4.91 17.03
CA ALA A 32 4.76 -5.99 17.09
C ALA A 32 4.04 -7.35 16.98
N VAL A 33 3.67 -7.76 15.77
CA VAL A 33 3.27 -9.14 15.41
C VAL A 33 3.65 -9.26 13.93
N VAL A 34 4.75 -9.88 13.56
CA VAL A 34 5.00 -11.33 13.55
C VAL A 34 6.48 -11.56 13.87
N ALA A 35 6.79 -12.45 14.82
CA ALA A 35 8.14 -13.00 14.93
C ALA A 35 8.49 -13.64 13.58
N ALA A 36 9.43 -13.03 12.86
CA ALA A 36 9.85 -13.46 11.53
C ALA A 36 10.31 -14.91 11.59
N THR A 37 9.42 -15.84 11.25
CA THR A 37 9.84 -17.16 10.80
C THR A 37 10.61 -16.96 9.51
N GLU A 38 11.66 -17.74 9.28
CA GLU A 38 12.32 -17.76 7.98
C GLU A 38 11.25 -18.22 6.97
N ALA A 39 10.60 -17.28 6.29
CA ALA A 39 9.79 -17.63 5.13
C ALA A 39 10.68 -18.47 4.20
N ALA A 40 10.15 -19.39 3.39
CA ALA A 40 10.97 -20.16 2.47
C ALA A 40 11.91 -19.21 1.67
N ALA A 41 13.20 -19.52 1.64
CA ALA A 41 14.18 -18.71 0.92
C ALA A 41 13.78 -18.67 -0.56
N SER A 42 13.94 -17.52 -1.21
CA SER A 42 14.10 -17.52 -2.67
C SER A 42 15.23 -18.50 -3.03
N SER A 43 15.33 -18.95 -4.28
CA SER A 43 16.54 -19.65 -4.69
C SER A 43 17.75 -18.74 -4.41
N LEU A 44 18.84 -19.33 -3.90
CA LEU A 44 20.10 -18.61 -3.71
C LEU A 44 20.50 -17.93 -5.03
N ASN A 45 20.86 -16.64 -4.98
CA ASN A 45 21.16 -15.82 -6.16
C ASN A 45 19.98 -15.59 -7.12
N GLY A 46 18.76 -15.98 -6.72
CA GLY A 46 17.55 -15.85 -7.52
C GLY A 46 16.83 -14.52 -7.35
N SER A 47 15.62 -14.49 -7.90
CA SER A 47 14.67 -13.40 -7.76
C SER A 47 14.09 -13.35 -6.34
N ILE A 48 13.95 -12.15 -5.77
CA ILE A 48 13.48 -11.97 -4.39
C ILE A 48 12.62 -10.71 -4.26
N GLY A 49 11.46 -10.82 -3.60
CA GLY A 49 10.57 -9.69 -3.37
C GLY A 49 11.04 -8.76 -2.24
N ARG A 50 10.56 -7.50 -2.26
CA ARG A 50 10.98 -6.48 -1.28
C ARG A 50 10.61 -6.84 0.14
N GLN A 51 9.39 -7.33 0.38
CA GLN A 51 8.97 -7.74 1.73
C GLN A 51 9.94 -8.78 2.28
N LYS A 52 10.32 -9.75 1.44
CA LYS A 52 11.23 -10.81 1.83
C LYS A 52 12.63 -10.28 2.21
N ILE A 53 13.16 -9.34 1.44
CA ILE A 53 14.44 -8.68 1.76
C ILE A 53 14.35 -8.00 3.14
N ILE A 54 13.26 -7.27 3.40
CA ILE A 54 13.04 -6.59 4.68
C ILE A 54 12.90 -7.58 5.83
N ASP A 55 12.12 -8.65 5.67
CA ASP A 55 11.94 -9.69 6.68
C ASP A 55 13.27 -10.38 7.02
N ARG A 56 14.09 -10.68 6.00
CA ARG A 56 15.44 -11.24 6.19
C ARG A 56 16.36 -10.26 6.91
N SER A 57 16.30 -8.98 6.55
CA SER A 57 17.08 -7.93 7.21
C SER A 57 16.75 -7.89 8.71
N TRP A 58 15.46 -7.85 9.06
CA TRP A 58 15.01 -7.87 10.46
C TRP A 58 15.36 -9.15 11.20
N TYR A 59 15.19 -10.31 10.57
CA TYR A 59 15.56 -11.59 11.18
C TYR A 59 17.04 -11.61 11.57
N ARG A 60 17.91 -11.24 10.63
CA ARG A 60 19.35 -11.22 10.85
C ARG A 60 19.77 -10.16 11.86
N PHE A 61 19.15 -9.00 11.79
CA PHE A 61 19.36 -7.92 12.74
C PHE A 61 19.00 -8.34 14.18
N ASN A 62 17.86 -9.03 14.35
CA ASN A 62 17.39 -9.51 15.65
C ASN A 62 18.25 -10.63 16.26
N GLN A 63 19.02 -11.36 15.45
CA GLN A 63 20.02 -12.31 15.95
C GLN A 63 21.20 -11.61 16.67
N ARG A 64 21.39 -10.29 16.44
CA ARG A 64 22.47 -9.47 16.99
C ARG A 64 23.86 -10.12 16.84
N PRO A 65 24.26 -10.57 15.64
CA PRO A 65 25.57 -11.15 15.47
C PRO A 65 26.64 -10.10 15.75
N ARG A 66 27.73 -10.52 16.40
CA ARG A 66 28.90 -9.66 16.55
C ARG A 66 29.50 -9.38 15.19
N TYR A 67 29.79 -8.12 14.91
CA TYR A 67 30.50 -7.72 13.71
C TYR A 67 31.88 -8.39 13.68
N ASN A 68 32.17 -9.09 12.58
CA ASN A 68 33.43 -9.78 12.36
C ASN A 68 33.67 -9.96 10.85
N GLN A 69 34.64 -9.24 10.30
CA GLN A 69 34.97 -9.27 8.87
C GLN A 69 35.53 -10.63 8.40
N GLY A 70 36.05 -11.45 9.32
CA GLY A 70 36.50 -12.82 9.04
C GLY A 70 35.50 -13.90 9.48
N GLY A 71 34.37 -13.51 10.09
CA GLY A 71 33.37 -14.41 10.62
C GLY A 71 32.25 -14.70 9.62
N SER A 72 31.50 -15.77 9.87
CA SER A 72 30.27 -16.08 9.15
C SER A 72 29.19 -16.60 10.08
N LEU A 73 27.94 -16.33 9.74
CA LEU A 73 26.74 -16.88 10.34
C LEU A 73 25.82 -17.38 9.22
N ASP A 74 25.29 -18.59 9.32
CA ASP A 74 24.41 -19.20 8.31
C ASP A 74 24.99 -19.19 6.87
N GLY A 75 26.31 -19.28 6.73
CA GLY A 75 27.00 -19.26 5.43
C GLY A 75 27.22 -17.86 4.84
N PHE A 76 26.84 -16.78 5.54
CA PHE A 76 27.09 -15.40 5.13
C PHE A 76 28.06 -14.70 6.08
N ARG A 77 28.93 -13.83 5.56
CA ARG A 77 29.85 -13.01 6.34
C ARG A 77 29.12 -12.19 7.43
N SER A 78 29.79 -11.97 8.55
CA SER A 78 29.25 -11.23 9.69
C SER A 78 29.67 -9.75 9.68
N ASP A 79 29.57 -9.10 8.53
CA ASP A 79 29.86 -7.66 8.34
C ASP A 79 28.80 -6.96 7.49
N CYS A 80 28.98 -5.68 7.17
CA CYS A 80 28.02 -4.85 6.44
C CYS A 80 27.63 -5.46 5.08
N SER A 81 28.61 -5.92 4.30
CA SER A 81 28.36 -6.53 2.98
C SER A 81 27.82 -7.97 3.08
N GLY A 82 28.19 -8.71 4.12
CA GLY A 82 27.61 -10.00 4.45
C GLY A 82 26.14 -9.90 4.91
N PHE A 83 25.78 -8.82 5.60
CA PHE A 83 24.39 -8.51 5.96
C PHE A 83 23.53 -8.26 4.73
N VAL A 84 24.00 -7.45 3.78
CA VAL A 84 23.33 -7.24 2.48
C VAL A 84 23.22 -8.56 1.70
N SER A 85 24.28 -9.35 1.66
CA SER A 85 24.30 -10.67 1.01
C SER A 85 23.26 -11.62 1.62
N TYR A 86 23.13 -11.61 2.96
CA TYR A 86 22.09 -12.36 3.66
C TYR A 86 20.70 -11.83 3.28
N ALA A 87 20.45 -10.53 3.40
CA ALA A 87 19.14 -9.93 3.14
C ALA A 87 18.63 -10.22 1.71
N TRP A 88 19.52 -10.17 0.72
CA TRP A 88 19.20 -10.49 -0.68
C TRP A 88 19.24 -12.00 -1.01
N ASN A 89 19.71 -12.83 -0.09
CA ASN A 89 19.94 -14.26 -0.30
C ASN A 89 20.88 -14.53 -1.48
N THR A 90 22.05 -13.89 -1.46
CA THR A 90 23.04 -13.94 -2.54
C THR A 90 24.42 -14.32 -2.01
N LEU A 91 25.11 -15.22 -2.70
CA LEU A 91 26.50 -15.60 -2.44
C LEU A 91 27.27 -15.68 -3.78
N PRO A 92 28.48 -15.12 -3.88
CA PRO A 92 29.37 -15.41 -5.00
C PRO A 92 29.79 -16.89 -4.93
N GLN A 93 30.09 -17.50 -6.07
CA GLN A 93 30.48 -18.91 -6.12
C GLN A 93 31.72 -19.16 -5.24
N GLY A 94 31.61 -20.13 -4.32
CA GLY A 94 32.71 -20.56 -3.45
C GLY A 94 33.10 -19.56 -2.35
N ASN A 95 32.27 -18.55 -2.06
CA ASN A 95 32.55 -17.55 -1.03
C ASN A 95 31.32 -17.25 -0.17
N ASN A 96 31.55 -16.76 1.05
CA ASN A 96 30.54 -16.55 2.08
C ASN A 96 29.88 -15.16 1.98
N GLY A 97 29.91 -14.50 0.82
CA GLY A 97 29.21 -13.24 0.59
C GLY A 97 29.91 -12.28 -0.36
N TRP A 98 29.13 -11.33 -0.89
CA TRP A 98 29.64 -10.21 -1.66
C TRP A 98 30.36 -9.22 -0.74
N THR A 99 31.31 -8.47 -1.30
CA THR A 99 32.02 -7.38 -0.62
C THR A 99 31.51 -6.05 -1.15
N THR A 100 31.82 -4.94 -0.48
CA THR A 100 31.53 -3.59 -1.02
C THR A 100 32.14 -3.35 -2.40
N TYR A 101 33.22 -4.06 -2.75
CA TYR A 101 33.88 -4.02 -4.05
C TYR A 101 33.23 -4.89 -5.13
N SER A 102 32.58 -5.99 -4.74
CA SER A 102 31.94 -6.92 -5.68
C SER A 102 30.42 -6.75 -5.79
N LEU A 103 29.77 -6.08 -4.84
CA LEU A 103 28.35 -5.70 -4.91
C LEU A 103 27.97 -4.96 -6.22
N PRO A 104 28.80 -4.08 -6.81
CA PRO A 104 28.53 -3.49 -8.12
C PRO A 104 28.29 -4.51 -9.25
N GLN A 105 28.71 -5.77 -9.11
CA GLN A 105 28.51 -6.81 -10.13
C GLN A 105 27.08 -7.37 -10.16
N ILE A 106 26.37 -7.28 -9.03
CA ILE A 106 24.98 -7.77 -8.88
C ILE A 106 23.98 -6.64 -8.65
N THR A 107 24.42 -5.40 -8.77
CA THR A 107 23.59 -4.22 -8.59
C THR A 107 23.68 -3.29 -9.78
N HIS A 108 22.69 -2.41 -9.90
CA HIS A 108 22.75 -1.23 -10.76
C HIS A 108 22.50 0.01 -9.91
N ARG A 109 23.08 1.15 -10.34
CA ARG A 109 22.84 2.44 -9.70
C ARG A 109 21.41 2.91 -9.95
N ILE A 110 20.81 3.56 -8.96
CA ILE A 110 19.49 4.19 -9.06
C ILE A 110 19.58 5.65 -8.59
N ASN A 111 18.56 6.47 -8.87
CA ASN A 111 18.50 7.80 -8.30
C ASN A 111 18.07 7.73 -6.83
N HIS A 112 18.41 8.78 -6.06
CA HIS A 112 17.96 8.87 -4.66
C HIS A 112 16.44 8.81 -4.55
N ASP A 113 15.71 9.51 -5.40
CA ASP A 113 14.24 9.52 -5.37
C ASP A 113 13.62 8.15 -5.68
N ASP A 114 14.38 7.24 -6.32
CA ASP A 114 13.93 5.90 -6.68
C ASP A 114 14.13 4.88 -5.55
N LEU A 115 14.79 5.26 -4.44
CA LEU A 115 15.03 4.39 -3.28
C LEU A 115 13.73 3.81 -2.73
N ARG A 116 13.74 2.49 -2.55
CA ARG A 116 12.66 1.68 -1.99
C ARG A 116 13.23 0.66 -1.01
N GLY A 117 12.42 0.20 -0.06
CA GLY A 117 12.83 -0.76 0.96
C GLY A 117 13.52 -1.99 0.38
N GLY A 118 14.73 -2.30 0.85
CA GLY A 118 15.59 -3.38 0.37
C GLY A 118 16.65 -2.97 -0.65
N ASP A 119 16.62 -1.72 -1.14
CA ASP A 119 17.76 -1.13 -1.86
C ASP A 119 18.91 -0.82 -0.89
N ILE A 120 20.08 -0.42 -1.40
CA ILE A 120 21.25 -0.10 -0.57
C ILE A 120 21.80 1.30 -0.84
N LEU A 121 22.46 1.86 0.17
CA LEU A 121 23.41 2.96 0.02
C LEU A 121 24.82 2.37 0.09
N LEU A 122 25.56 2.46 -1.02
CA LEU A 122 26.86 1.81 -1.18
C LEU A 122 27.98 2.84 -1.29
N TYR A 123 28.97 2.70 -0.42
CA TYR A 123 30.30 3.27 -0.59
C TYR A 123 31.29 2.14 -0.88
N VAL A 124 31.81 2.09 -2.11
CA VAL A 124 32.72 1.00 -2.53
C VAL A 124 34.01 1.00 -1.70
N GLY A 125 34.56 2.19 -1.40
CA GLY A 125 35.82 2.35 -0.68
C GLY A 125 37.06 2.04 -1.50
N ASP A 126 38.20 2.01 -0.82
CA ASP A 126 39.49 1.57 -1.37
C ASP A 126 39.83 0.16 -0.85
N PRO A 127 39.97 -0.84 -1.74
CA PRO A 127 40.22 -2.23 -1.35
C PRO A 127 41.53 -2.45 -0.63
N ASN A 128 42.51 -1.56 -0.80
CA ASN A 128 43.81 -1.70 -0.15
C ASN A 128 43.76 -1.39 1.35
N VAL A 129 42.77 -0.59 1.78
CA VAL A 129 42.62 -0.17 3.17
C VAL A 129 41.28 -0.60 3.78
N GLY A 130 40.41 -1.27 3.02
CA GLY A 130 39.16 -1.83 3.52
C GLY A 130 38.13 -0.77 3.93
N SER A 131 38.12 0.40 3.29
CA SER A 131 37.28 1.54 3.71
C SER A 131 35.82 1.49 3.24
N GLY A 132 35.45 0.49 2.43
CA GLY A 132 34.10 0.37 1.89
C GLY A 132 33.03 0.14 2.96
N HIS A 133 31.81 0.58 2.67
CA HIS A 133 30.68 0.43 3.57
C HIS A 133 29.34 0.32 2.80
N VAL A 134 28.35 -0.34 3.39
CA VAL A 134 27.03 -0.50 2.78
C VAL A 134 25.94 -0.64 3.82
N GLN A 135 24.80 0.01 3.56
CA GLN A 135 23.62 0.01 4.43
C GLN A 135 22.38 -0.36 3.60
N ILE A 136 21.43 -1.07 4.19
CA ILE A 136 20.12 -1.35 3.58
C ILE A 136 19.18 -0.19 3.87
N PHE A 137 18.54 0.32 2.84
CA PHE A 137 17.48 1.30 2.95
C PHE A 137 16.16 0.61 3.31
N LEU A 138 15.52 1.01 4.41
CA LEU A 138 14.22 0.47 4.83
C LEU A 138 13.04 1.26 4.26
N GLY A 139 13.16 2.60 4.21
CA GLY A 139 12.07 3.44 3.75
C GLY A 139 12.24 4.92 4.10
N TRP A 140 11.52 5.77 3.37
CA TRP A 140 11.36 7.19 3.68
C TRP A 140 10.39 7.38 4.86
N THR A 141 10.66 8.33 5.75
CA THR A 141 9.72 8.69 6.83
C THR A 141 8.68 9.73 6.37
N GLY A 142 8.98 10.46 5.29
CA GLY A 142 8.26 11.64 4.82
C GLY A 142 7.98 11.63 3.31
N ALA A 143 6.97 12.38 2.85
CA ALA A 143 6.72 12.57 1.40
C ALA A 143 7.83 13.39 0.75
N ALA A 144 8.43 14.31 1.52
CA ALA A 144 9.52 15.15 1.06
C ALA A 144 10.82 14.38 0.78
N LYS A 145 10.89 13.08 1.12
CA LYS A 145 12.09 12.23 0.94
C LYS A 145 13.38 12.89 1.49
N THR A 146 13.26 13.55 2.65
CA THR A 146 14.39 14.21 3.32
C THR A 146 14.98 13.39 4.47
N GLN A 147 14.19 12.46 5.01
CA GLN A 147 14.54 11.57 6.12
C GLN A 147 14.15 10.13 5.80
N PHE A 148 14.99 9.20 6.20
CA PHE A 148 14.83 7.78 5.91
C PHE A 148 15.40 6.91 7.03
N GLN A 149 15.01 5.64 7.03
CA GLN A 149 15.54 4.63 7.92
C GLN A 149 16.50 3.72 7.15
N ILE A 150 17.64 3.41 7.76
CA ILE A 150 18.57 2.38 7.29
C ILE A 150 18.72 1.27 8.30
N MET A 151 19.26 0.16 7.84
CA MET A 151 19.67 -0.96 8.66
C MET A 151 21.01 -1.48 8.17
N GLU A 152 21.89 -1.80 9.10
CA GLU A 152 23.22 -2.27 8.78
C GLU A 152 23.79 -3.15 9.90
N HIS A 153 24.90 -3.80 9.60
CA HIS A 153 25.82 -4.31 10.61
C HIS A 153 27.11 -3.49 10.49
N GLY A 154 27.18 -2.38 11.24
CA GLY A 154 28.18 -1.33 11.06
C GLY A 154 29.43 -1.42 11.94
N GLY A 155 29.47 -2.36 12.89
CA GLY A 155 30.65 -2.55 13.75
C GLY A 155 30.63 -1.79 15.07
N GLY A 156 29.49 -1.21 15.48
CA GLY A 156 29.26 -0.84 16.86
C GLY A 156 29.39 -2.06 17.77
N ASN A 157 30.47 -2.11 18.54
CA ASN A 157 30.80 -3.20 19.49
C ASN A 157 29.72 -3.47 20.57
N SER A 158 28.59 -2.76 20.56
CA SER A 158 27.49 -2.91 21.51
C SER A 158 26.47 -3.99 21.12
N GLY A 159 26.35 -4.36 19.84
CA GLY A 159 25.30 -5.28 19.36
C GLY A 159 23.88 -4.72 19.49
N ILE A 160 23.75 -3.39 19.52
CA ILE A 160 22.50 -2.64 19.69
C ILE A 160 22.53 -1.43 18.73
N GLU A 161 22.51 -1.66 17.42
CA GLU A 161 22.36 -0.57 16.44
C GLU A 161 20.91 -0.55 15.97
N PRO A 162 19.94 0.13 16.61
CA PRO A 162 18.58 0.20 16.07
C PRO A 162 18.62 0.71 14.62
N PRO A 163 17.57 0.47 13.79
CA PRO A 163 17.53 1.10 12.48
C PRO A 163 17.72 2.61 12.64
N ASP A 164 18.76 3.14 12.00
CA ASP A 164 19.14 4.54 12.19
C ASP A 164 18.25 5.43 11.33
N LEU A 165 17.71 6.47 11.97
CA LEU A 165 17.09 7.58 11.27
C LEU A 165 18.17 8.50 10.73
N GLN A 166 18.20 8.62 9.41
CA GLN A 166 19.17 9.44 8.68
C GLN A 166 18.46 10.57 7.94
N THR A 167 19.22 11.62 7.63
CA THR A 167 18.80 12.72 6.77
C THR A 167 19.54 12.63 5.44
N MET A 168 18.97 13.12 4.36
CA MET A 168 19.68 13.12 3.07
C MET A 168 21.01 13.87 3.11
N SER A 169 21.09 14.93 3.91
CA SER A 169 22.31 15.69 4.14
C SER A 169 23.37 14.94 4.96
N SER A 170 23.01 13.87 5.68
CA SER A 170 23.97 13.07 6.45
C SER A 170 24.62 11.97 5.63
N ILE A 171 24.14 11.70 4.40
CA ILE A 171 24.79 10.77 3.48
C ILE A 171 26.08 11.41 2.94
N PRO A 172 27.26 10.86 3.22
CA PRO A 172 28.49 11.37 2.65
C PRO A 172 28.49 11.19 1.11
N GLY A 173 28.99 12.17 0.36
CA GLY A 173 28.86 12.21 -1.12
C GLY A 173 29.53 11.07 -1.90
N ASN A 174 30.28 10.20 -1.22
CA ASN A 174 30.88 8.98 -1.76
C ASN A 174 29.94 7.75 -1.72
N TYR A 175 28.80 7.85 -1.02
CA TYR A 175 27.73 6.84 -1.08
C TYR A 175 26.84 7.09 -2.30
N TYR A 176 26.35 6.01 -2.88
CA TYR A 176 25.34 6.08 -3.93
C TYR A 176 24.25 5.02 -3.76
N PRO A 177 23.01 5.31 -4.19
CA PRO A 177 21.93 4.35 -4.22
C PRO A 177 22.19 3.24 -5.25
N ALA A 178 21.98 1.99 -4.84
CA ALA A 178 22.03 0.85 -5.74
C ALA A 178 20.94 -0.17 -5.41
N ARG A 179 20.50 -0.90 -6.45
CA ARG A 179 19.47 -1.93 -6.35
C ARG A 179 20.00 -3.27 -6.85
N TYR A 180 19.66 -4.35 -6.14
CA TYR A 180 19.95 -5.70 -6.58
C TYR A 180 19.23 -6.01 -7.91
N ASN A 181 19.96 -6.60 -8.86
CA ASN A 181 19.46 -6.81 -10.22
C ASN A 181 18.25 -7.76 -10.30
N ASN A 182 18.08 -8.66 -9.33
CA ASN A 182 16.98 -9.62 -9.32
C ASN A 182 15.92 -9.31 -8.24
N VAL A 183 15.70 -8.05 -7.89
CA VAL A 183 14.53 -7.68 -7.10
C VAL A 183 13.26 -7.96 -7.91
N ASN A 184 12.35 -8.78 -7.36
CA ASN A 184 11.02 -8.97 -7.93
C ASN A 184 10.14 -7.77 -7.58
N GLU A 185 10.11 -6.77 -8.47
CA GLU A 185 9.29 -5.56 -8.27
C GLU A 185 7.78 -5.83 -8.38
N LEU A 186 7.36 -7.01 -8.87
CA LEU A 186 5.94 -7.39 -8.91
C LEU A 186 5.46 -7.97 -7.57
N ASP A 187 6.34 -8.55 -6.75
CA ASP A 187 5.91 -9.13 -5.47
C ASP A 187 5.39 -8.03 -4.54
N PRO A 188 4.09 -8.07 -4.16
CA PRO A 188 3.52 -7.04 -3.30
C PRO A 188 4.24 -7.03 -1.95
N TYR A 189 4.41 -5.85 -1.36
CA TYR A 189 5.01 -5.68 -0.03
C TYR A 189 4.21 -4.71 0.83
N GLY A 190 4.61 -4.55 2.09
CA GLY A 190 3.94 -3.66 3.04
C GLY A 190 2.44 -3.93 3.18
N THR A 191 1.67 -2.86 3.35
CA THR A 191 0.21 -2.94 3.57
C THR A 191 -0.54 -3.51 2.36
N ILE A 192 -0.08 -3.27 1.13
CA ILE A 192 -0.67 -3.87 -0.08
C ILE A 192 -0.53 -5.39 -0.05
N ARG A 193 0.63 -5.92 0.35
CA ARG A 193 0.82 -7.36 0.55
C ARG A 193 -0.10 -7.94 1.60
N VAL A 194 -0.16 -7.29 2.76
CA VAL A 194 -1.02 -7.72 3.86
C VAL A 194 -2.46 -7.83 3.36
N LYS A 195 -2.92 -6.83 2.60
CA LYS A 195 -4.24 -6.85 1.98
C LYS A 195 -4.41 -7.98 0.97
N TRP A 196 -3.45 -8.16 0.06
CA TRP A 196 -3.48 -9.18 -0.97
C TRP A 196 -3.59 -10.59 -0.39
N LEU A 197 -2.85 -10.88 0.68
CA LEU A 197 -2.85 -12.18 1.35
C LEU A 197 -4.04 -12.38 2.31
N ALA A 198 -4.81 -11.33 2.61
CA ALA A 198 -5.92 -11.41 3.54
C ALA A 198 -7.17 -12.04 2.92
N GLY A 199 -7.71 -13.05 3.60
CA GLY A 199 -8.98 -13.69 3.23
C GLY A 199 -8.98 -14.20 1.79
N ALA A 200 -10.01 -13.82 1.04
CA ALA A 200 -10.17 -14.19 -0.37
C ALA A 200 -9.63 -13.13 -1.35
N THR A 201 -8.95 -12.09 -0.89
CA THR A 201 -8.54 -10.96 -1.76
C THR A 201 -7.72 -11.42 -2.97
N ARG A 202 -6.69 -12.26 -2.76
CA ARG A 202 -5.87 -12.82 -3.84
C ARG A 202 -6.68 -13.61 -4.86
N SER A 203 -7.71 -14.36 -4.45
CA SER A 203 -8.52 -15.11 -5.42
C SER A 203 -9.40 -14.19 -6.25
N TRP A 204 -9.86 -13.07 -5.69
CA TRP A 204 -10.65 -12.07 -6.42
C TRP A 204 -9.79 -11.28 -7.41
N VAL A 205 -8.72 -10.64 -6.96
CA VAL A 205 -7.92 -9.72 -7.80
C VAL A 205 -6.89 -10.45 -8.66
N GLY A 206 -6.46 -11.66 -8.27
CA GLY A 206 -5.45 -12.45 -8.98
C GLY A 206 -4.01 -12.10 -8.59
N GLU A 207 -3.08 -12.40 -9.50
CA GLU A 207 -1.65 -12.09 -9.33
C GLU A 207 -1.33 -10.66 -9.79
N PRO A 208 -0.27 -10.02 -9.24
CA PRO A 208 0.16 -8.68 -9.63
C PRO A 208 0.63 -8.64 -11.08
N THR A 209 0.34 -7.55 -11.80
CA THR A 209 0.69 -7.36 -13.21
C THR A 209 1.71 -6.25 -13.44
N VAL A 210 1.81 -5.31 -12.51
CA VAL A 210 2.79 -4.20 -12.52
C VAL A 210 3.38 -4.00 -11.14
N PRO A 211 4.57 -3.38 -11.02
CA PRO A 211 5.08 -2.94 -9.72
C PRO A 211 4.17 -1.92 -9.05
N GLU A 212 4.30 -1.74 -7.74
CA GLU A 212 3.60 -0.65 -7.04
C GLU A 212 3.95 0.72 -7.64
N LEU A 213 2.93 1.55 -7.86
CA LEU A 213 3.00 2.91 -8.41
C LEU A 213 2.50 3.93 -7.38
N ASP A 214 2.90 5.20 -7.53
CA ASP A 214 2.47 6.27 -6.64
C ASP A 214 1.05 6.74 -6.98
N CYS A 215 0.24 6.98 -5.95
CA CYS A 215 -1.06 7.67 -6.09
C CYS A 215 -0.85 9.19 -6.18
N LYS A 216 -1.74 9.90 -6.88
CA LYS A 216 -1.66 11.37 -6.97
C LYS A 216 -1.85 12.09 -5.64
N ARG A 217 -2.65 11.50 -4.74
CA ARG A 217 -2.98 12.05 -3.42
C ARG A 217 -2.09 11.53 -2.28
N GLY A 218 -0.97 10.91 -2.64
CA GLY A 218 -0.08 10.24 -1.70
C GLY A 218 -0.61 8.88 -1.27
N GLY A 219 0.30 7.92 -1.08
CA GLY A 219 -0.07 6.51 -1.05
C GLY A 219 0.40 5.82 -2.32
N ARG A 220 0.03 4.55 -2.48
CA ARG A 220 0.48 3.71 -3.59
C ARG A 220 -0.61 2.76 -4.03
N PHE A 221 -0.53 2.26 -5.25
CA PHE A 221 -1.41 1.21 -5.73
C PHE A 221 -0.64 0.17 -6.53
N GLN A 222 -1.24 -1.01 -6.66
CA GLN A 222 -0.73 -2.05 -7.55
C GLN A 222 -1.88 -2.67 -8.33
N ASP A 223 -1.63 -2.92 -9.62
CA ASP A 223 -2.57 -3.61 -10.48
C ASP A 223 -2.35 -5.11 -10.41
N PHE A 224 -3.47 -5.81 -10.42
CA PHE A 224 -3.59 -7.25 -10.45
C PHE A 224 -4.44 -7.64 -11.67
N GLN A 225 -4.40 -8.93 -12.04
CA GLN A 225 -5.09 -9.46 -13.22
C GLN A 225 -6.56 -9.05 -13.35
N ARG A 226 -7.27 -8.90 -12.22
CA ARG A 226 -8.71 -8.63 -12.16
C ARG A 226 -9.09 -7.49 -11.22
N GLY A 227 -8.11 -6.74 -10.72
CA GLY A 227 -8.35 -5.74 -9.71
C GLY A 227 -7.16 -4.83 -9.45
N MET A 228 -7.32 -3.98 -8.46
CA MET A 228 -6.30 -3.10 -7.94
C MET A 228 -6.35 -3.18 -6.43
N ILE A 229 -5.19 -3.11 -5.78
CA ILE A 229 -5.13 -2.81 -4.36
C ILE A 229 -4.48 -1.44 -4.22
N ILE A 230 -5.15 -0.54 -3.52
CA ILE A 230 -4.71 0.84 -3.32
C ILE A 230 -4.56 1.11 -1.82
N TRP A 231 -3.42 1.70 -1.44
CA TRP A 231 -3.02 2.04 -0.10
C TRP A 231 -3.02 3.55 0.11
N ASN A 232 -3.75 4.00 1.12
CA ASN A 232 -3.78 5.39 1.56
C ASN A 232 -2.70 5.60 2.63
N ARG A 233 -1.80 6.56 2.38
CA ARG A 233 -0.75 6.88 3.33
C ARG A 233 -1.27 7.54 4.62
N ALA A 234 -2.36 8.30 4.53
CA ALA A 234 -2.83 9.13 5.64
C ALA A 234 -3.32 8.30 6.84
N ASP A 235 -3.95 7.15 6.57
CA ASP A 235 -4.49 6.23 7.58
C ASP A 235 -3.79 4.87 7.59
N ASN A 236 -2.84 4.66 6.67
CA ASN A 236 -2.12 3.42 6.47
C ASN A 236 -3.02 2.20 6.14
N GLN A 237 -4.16 2.41 5.47
CA GLN A 237 -5.06 1.33 5.06
C GLN A 237 -4.93 1.00 3.58
N ALA A 238 -5.16 -0.26 3.21
CA ALA A 238 -5.20 -0.71 1.83
C ALA A 238 -6.47 -1.50 1.52
N TRP A 239 -7.07 -1.23 0.37
CA TRP A 239 -8.36 -1.80 -0.05
C TRP A 239 -8.31 -2.33 -1.46
N ALA A 240 -9.04 -3.41 -1.70
CA ALA A 240 -9.18 -3.96 -3.04
C ALA A 240 -10.34 -3.28 -3.76
N VAL A 241 -10.13 -2.92 -5.02
CA VAL A 241 -11.15 -2.40 -5.93
C VAL A 241 -11.07 -3.26 -7.18
N TYR A 242 -12.18 -3.87 -7.60
CA TYR A 242 -12.18 -4.83 -8.71
C TYR A 242 -13.47 -4.75 -9.54
N GLY A 243 -13.52 -5.54 -10.62
CA GLY A 243 -14.69 -5.63 -11.49
C GLY A 243 -15.12 -4.28 -12.10
N THR A 244 -16.43 -4.12 -12.30
CA THR A 244 -17.02 -2.92 -12.90
C THR A 244 -16.90 -1.68 -12.03
N ILE A 245 -16.84 -1.83 -10.69
CA ILE A 245 -16.55 -0.73 -9.76
C ILE A 245 -15.16 -0.15 -10.05
N LEU A 246 -14.13 -1.00 -10.22
CA LEU A 246 -12.80 -0.56 -10.63
C LEU A 246 -12.82 0.16 -11.98
N THR A 247 -13.53 -0.41 -12.97
CA THR A 247 -13.63 0.20 -14.31
C THR A 247 -14.18 1.62 -14.24
N VAL A 248 -15.28 1.81 -13.50
CA VAL A 248 -15.90 3.13 -13.33
C VAL A 248 -14.98 4.07 -12.56
N TYR A 249 -14.40 3.62 -11.44
CA TYR A 249 -13.46 4.40 -10.65
C TYR A 249 -12.26 4.90 -11.49
N ARG A 250 -11.69 4.04 -12.35
CA ARG A 250 -10.60 4.42 -13.27
C ARG A 250 -11.02 5.43 -14.30
N ASN A 251 -12.13 5.17 -14.98
CA ASN A 251 -12.57 5.97 -16.11
C ASN A 251 -13.08 7.37 -15.71
N THR A 252 -13.29 7.61 -14.42
CA THR A 252 -13.88 8.85 -13.91
C THR A 252 -12.96 9.61 -12.96
N GLY A 253 -11.65 9.32 -12.98
CA GLY A 253 -10.61 10.12 -12.31
C GLY A 253 -10.04 9.52 -11.03
N SER A 254 -10.47 8.32 -10.62
CA SER A 254 -9.90 7.56 -9.50
C SER A 254 -9.78 8.37 -8.21
N GLU A 255 -8.65 8.26 -7.50
CA GLU A 255 -8.46 8.88 -6.19
C GLU A 255 -8.44 10.41 -6.29
N ASP A 256 -8.06 10.94 -7.45
CA ASP A 256 -8.02 12.38 -7.74
C ASP A 256 -9.40 13.02 -7.57
N VAL A 257 -10.44 12.33 -8.06
CA VAL A 257 -11.83 12.82 -8.02
C VAL A 257 -12.59 12.21 -6.85
N TRP A 258 -12.58 10.88 -6.72
CA TRP A 258 -13.43 10.14 -5.78
C TRP A 258 -12.76 9.85 -4.45
N GLY A 259 -11.45 10.06 -4.35
CA GLY A 259 -10.65 9.72 -3.19
C GLY A 259 -10.44 8.24 -3.01
N PHE A 260 -9.81 7.88 -1.89
CA PHE A 260 -9.47 6.50 -1.60
C PHE A 260 -10.74 5.71 -1.27
N PRO A 261 -10.79 4.41 -1.59
CA PRO A 261 -11.75 3.51 -0.99
C PRO A 261 -11.59 3.53 0.53
N THR A 262 -12.70 3.47 1.27
CA THR A 262 -12.69 3.48 2.73
C THR A 262 -12.94 2.10 3.33
N GLN A 263 -13.26 1.12 2.48
CA GLN A 263 -13.60 -0.26 2.83
C GLN A 263 -13.55 -1.13 1.55
N ASP A 264 -13.70 -2.46 1.68
CA ASP A 264 -13.78 -3.39 0.54
C ASP A 264 -15.09 -3.25 -0.27
N GLU A 265 -15.46 -4.24 -1.07
CA GLU A 265 -16.77 -4.27 -1.72
C GLU A 265 -17.70 -5.22 -0.94
N PHE A 266 -18.88 -4.73 -0.55
CA PHE A 266 -19.90 -5.52 0.15
C PHE A 266 -21.14 -5.72 -0.71
N ASP A 267 -21.95 -6.73 -0.37
CA ASP A 267 -23.29 -6.87 -0.92
C ASP A 267 -24.17 -5.69 -0.48
N ALA A 268 -24.91 -5.12 -1.43
CA ALA A 268 -25.92 -4.11 -1.17
C ALA A 268 -27.26 -4.77 -0.82
N SER A 269 -28.17 -4.01 -0.22
CA SER A 269 -29.50 -4.53 0.12
C SER A 269 -30.32 -4.79 -1.14
N ALA A 270 -31.30 -5.69 -1.05
CA ALA A 270 -32.27 -5.82 -2.13
C ALA A 270 -33.13 -4.55 -2.20
N SER A 271 -33.37 -4.02 -3.39
CA SER A 271 -34.35 -2.94 -3.58
C SER A 271 -35.78 -3.47 -3.48
N PRO A 272 -36.80 -2.60 -3.36
CA PRO A 272 -38.21 -3.01 -3.36
C PRO A 272 -38.65 -3.77 -4.62
N THR A 273 -37.94 -3.60 -5.75
CA THR A 273 -38.17 -4.34 -6.99
C THR A 273 -37.44 -5.69 -7.04
N GLY A 274 -36.68 -6.02 -6.00
CA GLY A 274 -35.93 -7.28 -5.87
C GLY A 274 -34.53 -7.25 -6.48
N THR A 275 -34.08 -6.11 -7.04
CA THR A 275 -32.71 -5.98 -7.55
C THR A 275 -31.71 -6.14 -6.42
N LYS A 276 -30.63 -6.87 -6.71
CA LYS A 276 -29.48 -7.04 -5.80
C LYS A 276 -28.22 -6.58 -6.48
N GLY A 277 -27.22 -6.26 -5.68
CA GLY A 277 -26.01 -5.64 -6.17
C GLY A 277 -24.91 -5.61 -5.12
N ARG A 278 -23.85 -4.87 -5.41
CA ARG A 278 -22.68 -4.69 -4.56
C ARG A 278 -22.26 -3.24 -4.53
N PHE A 279 -21.58 -2.82 -3.48
CA PHE A 279 -21.16 -1.43 -3.34
C PHE A 279 -19.77 -1.30 -2.74
N GLN A 280 -19.12 -0.20 -3.09
CA GLN A 280 -17.90 0.26 -2.44
C GLN A 280 -18.00 1.75 -2.15
N THR A 281 -17.48 2.14 -0.99
CA THR A 281 -17.48 3.53 -0.54
C THR A 281 -16.09 4.10 -0.71
N PHE A 282 -16.03 5.34 -1.19
CA PHE A 282 -14.85 6.16 -1.36
C PHE A 282 -15.05 7.49 -0.62
N ASP A 283 -13.97 8.24 -0.39
CA ASP A 283 -14.03 9.52 0.33
C ASP A 283 -15.17 10.43 -0.18
N ASN A 284 -15.28 10.56 -1.51
CA ASN A 284 -16.20 11.49 -2.16
C ASN A 284 -17.36 10.82 -2.91
N ALA A 285 -17.41 9.47 -2.94
CA ALA A 285 -18.42 8.74 -3.70
C ALA A 285 -18.88 7.44 -3.02
N LEU A 286 -20.09 7.02 -3.38
CA LEU A 286 -20.55 5.65 -3.26
C LEU A 286 -20.66 5.10 -4.69
N ILE A 287 -19.98 4.00 -5.00
CA ILE A 287 -20.17 3.30 -6.27
C ILE A 287 -21.02 2.06 -6.00
N LEU A 288 -22.19 2.01 -6.63
CA LEU A 288 -23.19 0.95 -6.45
C LEU A 288 -23.38 0.23 -7.77
N TRP A 289 -23.13 -1.09 -7.77
CA TRP A 289 -23.29 -1.97 -8.91
C TRP A 289 -24.55 -2.80 -8.79
N SER A 290 -25.29 -2.95 -9.89
CA SER A 290 -26.28 -4.01 -10.06
C SER A 290 -26.18 -4.63 -11.45
N GLN A 291 -26.74 -5.82 -11.60
CA GLN A 291 -26.74 -6.51 -12.90
C GLN A 291 -27.43 -5.73 -14.02
N PRO A 292 -28.60 -5.06 -13.81
CA PRO A 292 -29.28 -4.34 -14.88
C PRO A 292 -28.53 -3.13 -15.44
N THR A 293 -27.82 -2.39 -14.58
CA THR A 293 -27.30 -1.05 -14.92
C THR A 293 -25.79 -0.90 -14.79
N GLY A 294 -25.10 -1.94 -14.31
CA GLY A 294 -23.67 -1.86 -14.02
C GLY A 294 -23.38 -0.98 -12.81
N ALA A 295 -22.15 -0.48 -12.71
CA ALA A 295 -21.70 0.36 -11.60
C ALA A 295 -22.05 1.82 -11.87
N GLN A 296 -22.71 2.46 -10.92
CA GLN A 296 -23.10 3.86 -10.98
C GLN A 296 -22.53 4.61 -9.77
N ILE A 297 -22.04 5.82 -10.01
CA ILE A 297 -21.51 6.70 -8.96
C ILE A 297 -22.65 7.52 -8.39
N ILE A 298 -22.74 7.58 -7.06
CA ILE A 298 -23.61 8.48 -6.32
C ILE A 298 -22.70 9.39 -5.49
N SER A 299 -22.79 10.71 -5.68
CA SER A 299 -21.83 11.67 -5.12
C SER A 299 -22.49 12.90 -4.50
N GLY A 300 -21.69 13.74 -3.84
CA GLY A 300 -22.11 15.06 -3.38
C GLY A 300 -23.34 15.07 -2.46
N ASP A 301 -24.20 16.06 -2.65
CA ASP A 301 -25.42 16.21 -1.83
C ASP A 301 -26.49 15.15 -2.19
N ILE A 302 -26.52 14.64 -3.43
CA ILE A 302 -27.36 13.50 -3.82
C ILE A 302 -27.01 12.27 -3.00
N ARG A 303 -25.71 11.96 -2.86
CA ARG A 303 -25.24 10.87 -1.99
C ARG A 303 -25.71 11.07 -0.56
N LYS A 304 -25.46 12.23 0.04
CA LYS A 304 -25.88 12.50 1.43
C LYS A 304 -27.38 12.28 1.62
N TYR A 305 -28.20 12.75 0.67
CA TYR A 305 -29.64 12.57 0.72
C TYR A 305 -30.04 11.10 0.57
N PHE A 306 -29.47 10.39 -0.41
CA PHE A 306 -29.69 8.96 -0.63
C PHE A 306 -29.37 8.13 0.62
N GLU A 307 -28.21 8.40 1.24
CA GLU A 307 -27.75 7.72 2.45
C GLU A 307 -28.65 8.00 3.67
N ALA A 308 -29.09 9.26 3.85
CA ALA A 308 -29.93 9.66 4.96
C ALA A 308 -31.37 9.10 4.87
N ASN A 309 -31.85 8.78 3.67
CA ASN A 309 -33.24 8.48 3.40
C ASN A 309 -33.50 7.03 2.97
N GLY A 310 -32.63 6.08 3.34
CA GLY A 310 -32.91 4.64 3.20
C GLY A 310 -32.27 3.95 2.00
N TYR A 311 -31.37 4.63 1.28
CA TYR A 311 -30.54 4.06 0.21
C TYR A 311 -31.38 3.33 -0.87
N GLU A 312 -30.88 2.21 -1.41
CA GLU A 312 -31.55 1.38 -2.40
C GLU A 312 -32.85 0.75 -1.88
N GLY A 313 -33.07 0.72 -0.56
CA GLY A 313 -34.34 0.28 0.03
C GLY A 313 -35.50 1.25 -0.20
N THR A 314 -35.20 2.54 -0.41
CA THR A 314 -36.22 3.58 -0.64
C THR A 314 -36.25 4.05 -2.09
N PHE A 315 -35.08 4.25 -2.70
CA PHE A 315 -34.99 4.80 -4.06
C PHE A 315 -34.84 3.70 -5.12
N GLY A 316 -34.45 2.49 -4.71
CA GLY A 316 -33.96 1.46 -5.62
C GLY A 316 -32.51 1.70 -6.06
N TYR A 317 -32.01 0.84 -6.95
CA TYR A 317 -30.67 1.01 -7.51
C TYR A 317 -30.60 2.19 -8.48
N PRO A 318 -29.44 2.88 -8.60
CA PRO A 318 -29.23 3.89 -9.62
C PRO A 318 -29.31 3.27 -11.02
N THR A 319 -30.01 3.97 -11.92
CA THR A 319 -30.17 3.57 -13.32
C THR A 319 -29.42 4.48 -14.28
N SER A 320 -28.81 5.56 -13.77
CA SER A 320 -27.90 6.44 -14.50
C SER A 320 -26.85 7.06 -13.57
N GLY A 321 -25.81 7.65 -14.17
CA GLY A 321 -25.03 8.70 -13.51
C GLY A 321 -25.83 10.00 -13.38
N GLU A 322 -25.19 11.04 -12.87
CA GLU A 322 -25.75 12.38 -12.82
C GLU A 322 -25.94 12.95 -14.24
N ILE A 323 -27.13 13.47 -14.52
CA ILE A 323 -27.55 14.08 -15.78
C ILE A 323 -27.77 15.56 -15.52
N ALA A 324 -27.15 16.42 -16.31
CA ALA A 324 -27.35 17.86 -16.21
C ALA A 324 -28.82 18.24 -16.44
N GLU A 325 -29.35 19.13 -15.61
CA GLU A 325 -30.67 19.75 -15.79
C GLU A 325 -30.61 21.25 -15.49
N SER A 326 -31.68 21.98 -15.82
CA SER A 326 -31.71 23.42 -15.57
C SER A 326 -31.52 23.72 -14.08
N GLY A 327 -30.46 24.46 -13.77
CA GLY A 327 -30.10 24.85 -12.42
C GLY A 327 -29.55 23.73 -11.53
N GLY A 328 -29.10 22.60 -12.09
CA GLY A 328 -28.57 21.50 -11.28
C GLY A 328 -28.32 20.19 -12.01
N VAL A 329 -28.48 19.07 -11.29
CA VAL A 329 -28.31 17.71 -11.83
C VAL A 329 -29.42 16.79 -11.31
N ARG A 330 -29.74 15.77 -12.09
CA ARG A 330 -30.66 14.68 -11.74
C ARG A 330 -29.94 13.35 -11.80
N GLN A 331 -30.23 12.47 -10.86
CA GLN A 331 -29.82 11.07 -10.94
C GLN A 331 -31.05 10.15 -10.90
N ASN A 332 -31.08 9.18 -11.80
CA ASN A 332 -32.19 8.23 -11.90
C ASN A 332 -31.94 7.02 -11.02
N PHE A 333 -33.03 6.54 -10.42
CA PHE A 333 -33.09 5.32 -9.64
C PHE A 333 -34.27 4.47 -10.11
N GLU A 334 -34.33 3.21 -9.72
CA GLU A 334 -35.41 2.29 -10.14
C GLU A 334 -36.80 2.81 -9.81
N LEU A 335 -36.95 3.50 -8.67
CA LEU A 335 -38.25 3.96 -8.18
C LEU A 335 -38.51 5.44 -8.43
N GLY A 336 -37.69 6.15 -9.22
CA GLY A 336 -37.83 7.59 -9.44
C GLY A 336 -36.51 8.31 -9.71
N ALA A 337 -36.41 9.58 -9.33
CA ALA A 337 -35.20 10.38 -9.52
C ALA A 337 -34.94 11.36 -8.36
N LEU A 338 -33.66 11.51 -7.99
CA LEU A 338 -33.19 12.58 -7.11
C LEU A 338 -32.72 13.76 -7.96
N HIS A 339 -33.13 14.96 -7.58
CA HIS A 339 -32.76 16.21 -8.24
C HIS A 339 -31.99 17.08 -7.24
N TRP A 340 -30.82 17.56 -7.63
CA TRP A 340 -30.06 18.55 -6.87
C TRP A 340 -30.11 19.90 -7.58
N LYS A 341 -30.39 20.98 -6.83
CA LYS A 341 -30.38 22.36 -7.36
C LYS A 341 -29.20 23.13 -6.81
N SER A 342 -28.47 23.84 -7.68
CA SER A 342 -27.28 24.59 -7.29
C SER A 342 -27.59 25.87 -6.53
N ALA A 343 -28.75 26.48 -6.78
CA ALA A 343 -29.13 27.77 -6.20
C ALA A 343 -29.21 27.75 -4.67
N ASP A 344 -29.72 26.66 -4.10
CA ASP A 344 -29.92 26.48 -2.66
C ASP A 344 -29.30 25.18 -2.12
N ARG A 345 -28.62 24.41 -2.98
CA ARG A 345 -28.05 23.09 -2.66
C ARG A 345 -29.09 22.08 -2.15
N SER A 346 -30.35 22.26 -2.49
CA SER A 346 -31.42 21.35 -2.09
C SER A 346 -31.38 20.06 -2.91
N VAL A 347 -31.83 18.96 -2.30
CA VAL A 347 -32.12 17.71 -2.99
C VAL A 347 -33.59 17.38 -2.80
N SER A 348 -34.27 17.06 -3.90
CA SER A 348 -35.67 16.61 -3.90
C SER A 348 -35.82 15.27 -4.60
N TRP A 349 -36.91 14.56 -4.28
CA TRP A 349 -37.24 13.26 -4.86
C TRP A 349 -38.53 13.35 -5.68
N THR A 350 -38.51 12.77 -6.87
CA THR A 350 -39.69 12.53 -7.69
C THR A 350 -39.88 11.02 -7.82
N SER A 351 -40.98 10.47 -7.30
CA SER A 351 -41.29 9.05 -7.45
C SER A 351 -41.61 8.69 -8.90
N GLY A 352 -41.17 7.52 -9.33
CA GLY A 352 -41.61 6.87 -10.55
C GLY A 352 -43.10 6.49 -10.45
N SER A 353 -43.79 6.60 -11.58
CA SER A 353 -45.21 6.25 -11.74
C SER A 353 -45.46 4.75 -11.62
#